data_AF-L1JQ75-F1
#
_entry.id   AF-L1JQ75-F1
#
_cell.length_a   1.000
_cell.length_b   1.000
_cell.length_c   1.000
_cell.angle_alpha   90.00
_cell.angle_beta   90.00
_cell.angle_gamma   90.00
#
_symmetry.space_group_name_H-M   'P 1'
#
loop_
_entity.id
_entity.type
_entity.pdbx_description
1 polymer ?
#
loop_
_entity_poly.entity_id
_entity_poly.type
_entity_poly.pdbx_seq_one_letter_code
_entity_poly.pdbx_strand_id
1 'polypeptide(L)'
;MLLTIISAGGPSAINAVLTTVLKVLVEFERKHSSNERDASLARSVFFAQFVNTALISLIVNADITYYVSALSMLGKDGLGLLTGDFRDLTSRWYMVVGIAFIPTVLTTSLSPNIGQFAKWPVTLVQQRIAKTNALTQKEIDEIFAGPSLQLSERYGAMLNITFVIFMYASGMPILYFFGILYFSTAYWSDKITLLEVFQRPGSIDSTLVQLASNFFQVL
;
A
#
# COMPACT_ATOMS: atom_id res chain seq x y z
N MET A 1 14.26 17.07 9.93
CA MET A 1 13.37 16.87 8.76
C MET A 1 13.80 15.69 7.89
N LEU A 2 15.03 15.64 7.36
CA LEU A 2 15.49 14.47 6.57
C LEU A 2 15.43 13.15 7.35
N LEU A 3 15.88 13.11 8.60
CA LEU A 3 15.79 11.91 9.45
C LEU A 3 14.34 11.45 9.68
N THR A 4 13.40 12.40 9.78
CA THR A 4 11.97 12.12 9.98
C THR A 4 11.33 11.53 8.71
N ILE A 5 11.77 11.97 7.54
CA ILE A 5 11.34 11.41 6.25
C ILE A 5 11.93 10.01 6.05
N ILE A 6 13.20 9.81 6.43
CA ILE A 6 13.86 8.50 6.37
C ILE A 6 13.17 7.50 7.32
N SER A 7 12.84 7.91 8.56
CA SER A 7 12.08 7.08 9.49
C SER A 7 10.65 6.82 8.99
N ALA A 8 10.04 7.78 8.29
CA ALA A 8 8.73 7.62 7.67
C ALA A 8 8.73 6.60 6.51
N GLY A 9 9.89 6.14 6.02
CA GLY A 9 10.00 5.06 5.04
C GLY A 9 9.76 3.65 5.63
N GLY A 10 9.83 3.50 6.96
CA GLY A 10 9.65 2.21 7.63
C GLY A 10 8.30 1.56 7.34
N PRO A 11 7.16 2.27 7.51
CA PRO A 11 5.84 1.73 7.19
C PRO A 11 5.70 1.31 5.72
N SER A 12 6.30 2.04 4.77
CA SER A 12 6.32 1.64 3.36
C SER A 12 7.06 0.32 3.13
N ALA A 13 8.20 0.12 3.80
CA ALA A 13 8.95 -1.13 3.73
C ALA A 13 8.14 -2.30 4.30
N ILE A 14 7.47 -2.09 5.45
CA ILE A 14 6.56 -3.08 6.03
C ILE A 14 5.42 -3.41 5.05
N ASN A 15 4.80 -2.40 4.45
CA ASN A 15 3.73 -2.60 3.45
C ASN A 15 4.21 -3.38 2.22
N ALA A 16 5.46 -3.17 1.77
CA ALA A 16 6.06 -3.95 0.68
C ALA A 16 6.29 -5.42 1.08
N VAL A 17 6.79 -5.66 2.29
CA VAL A 17 6.95 -7.02 2.84
C VAL A 17 5.59 -7.70 2.98
N LEU A 18 4.59 -7.03 3.56
CA LEU A 18 3.23 -7.54 3.70
C LEU A 18 2.66 -7.95 2.34
N THR A 19 2.79 -7.08 1.34
CA THR A 19 2.32 -7.37 -0.02
C THR A 19 2.99 -8.62 -0.59
N THR A 20 4.29 -8.79 -0.35
CA THR A 20 5.04 -9.97 -0.80
C THR A 20 4.58 -11.25 -0.12
N VAL A 21 4.42 -11.23 1.20
CA VAL A 21 3.91 -12.38 1.98
C VAL A 21 2.50 -12.74 1.56
N LEU A 22 1.63 -11.75 1.35
CA LEU A 22 0.25 -11.97 0.96
C LEU A 22 0.12 -12.61 -0.42
N LYS A 23 1.01 -12.30 -1.37
CA LYS A 23 1.04 -13.00 -2.66
C LYS A 23 1.28 -14.49 -2.48
N VAL A 24 2.25 -14.85 -1.64
CA VAL A 24 2.58 -16.25 -1.34
C VAL A 24 1.40 -16.95 -0.65
N LEU A 25 0.74 -16.27 0.29
CA LEU A 25 -0.43 -16.82 0.99
C LEU A 25 -1.64 -17.00 0.05
N VAL A 26 -1.89 -16.06 -0.84
CA VAL A 26 -2.99 -16.16 -1.81
C VAL A 26 -2.70 -17.23 -2.86
N GLU A 27 -1.43 -17.47 -3.20
CA GLU A 27 -1.02 -18.62 -4.00
C GLU A 27 -1.31 -19.96 -3.30
N PHE A 28 -1.10 -20.01 -1.99
CA PHE A 28 -1.43 -21.17 -1.18
C PHE A 28 -2.95 -21.40 -1.06
N GLU A 29 -3.76 -20.34 -1.12
CA GLU A 29 -5.23 -20.40 -1.07
C GLU A 29 -5.84 -21.18 -2.25
N ARG A 30 -5.09 -21.38 -3.35
CA ARG A 30 -5.48 -22.18 -4.52
C ARG A 30 -6.91 -21.92 -5.02
N LYS A 31 -7.27 -20.63 -5.22
CA LYS A 31 -8.55 -20.25 -5.82
C LYS A 31 -8.73 -20.87 -7.21
N HIS A 32 -9.96 -21.29 -7.50
CA HIS A 32 -10.31 -21.93 -8.77
C HIS A 32 -10.30 -20.96 -9.96
N SER A 33 -10.53 -19.66 -9.72
CA SER A 33 -10.52 -18.62 -10.75
C SER A 33 -9.42 -17.59 -10.52
N SER A 34 -8.79 -17.14 -11.62
CA SER A 34 -7.82 -16.02 -11.58
C SER A 34 -8.46 -14.74 -11.05
N ASN A 35 -9.73 -14.49 -11.37
CA ASN A 35 -10.43 -13.26 -10.96
C ASN A 35 -10.71 -13.27 -9.45
N GLU A 36 -11.09 -14.43 -8.91
CA GLU A 36 -11.26 -14.60 -7.46
C GLU A 36 -9.94 -14.48 -6.70
N ARG A 37 -8.86 -15.00 -7.29
CA ARG A 37 -7.50 -14.86 -6.77
C ARG A 37 -7.09 -13.38 -6.70
N ASP A 38 -7.30 -12.65 -7.79
CA ASP A 38 -6.98 -11.22 -7.89
C ASP A 38 -7.80 -10.38 -6.90
N ALA A 39 -9.10 -10.69 -6.77
CA ALA A 39 -9.97 -10.07 -5.78
C ALA A 39 -9.58 -10.40 -4.33
N SER A 40 -9.15 -11.64 -4.05
CA SER A 40 -8.64 -12.06 -2.73
C SER A 40 -7.35 -11.30 -2.38
N LEU A 41 -6.43 -11.20 -3.35
CA LEU A 41 -5.17 -10.47 -3.19
C LEU A 41 -5.41 -8.97 -2.94
N ALA A 42 -6.24 -8.32 -3.76
CA ALA A 42 -6.56 -6.91 -3.61
C ALA A 42 -7.16 -6.60 -2.22
N ARG A 43 -8.11 -7.41 -1.76
CA ARG A 43 -8.71 -7.28 -0.42
C ARG A 43 -7.68 -7.48 0.68
N SER A 44 -6.87 -8.52 0.59
CA SER A 44 -5.87 -8.84 1.60
C SER A 44 -4.83 -7.74 1.71
N VAL A 45 -4.33 -7.23 0.57
CA VAL A 45 -3.39 -6.11 0.51
C VAL A 45 -4.02 -4.85 1.10
N PHE A 46 -5.26 -4.54 0.72
CA PHE A 46 -6.01 -3.41 1.28
C PHE A 46 -6.08 -3.50 2.81
N PHE A 47 -6.65 -4.59 3.35
CA PHE A 47 -6.85 -4.71 4.79
C PHE A 47 -5.53 -4.74 5.55
N ALA A 48 -4.53 -5.48 5.09
CA ALA A 48 -3.24 -5.54 5.78
C ALA A 48 -2.55 -4.17 5.82
N GLN A 49 -2.53 -3.45 4.70
CA GLN A 49 -1.91 -2.12 4.66
C GLN A 49 -2.73 -1.08 5.43
N PHE A 50 -4.06 -1.15 5.38
CA PHE A 50 -4.95 -0.24 6.12
C PHE A 50 -4.81 -0.44 7.63
N VAL A 51 -4.83 -1.70 8.08
CA VAL A 51 -4.58 -2.03 9.49
C VAL A 51 -3.20 -1.54 9.90
N ASN A 52 -2.15 -1.85 9.14
CA ASN A 52 -0.78 -1.49 9.46
C ASN A 52 -0.54 0.03 9.47
N THR A 53 -1.12 0.75 8.51
CA THR A 53 -0.86 2.17 8.29
C THR A 53 -1.77 3.04 9.15
N ALA A 54 -3.07 2.75 9.22
CA ALA A 54 -4.05 3.56 9.94
C ALA A 54 -4.34 3.04 11.35
N LEU A 55 -4.74 1.77 11.48
CA LEU A 55 -5.33 1.27 12.74
C LEU A 55 -4.27 1.00 13.81
N ILE A 56 -3.14 0.39 13.46
CA ILE A 56 -2.05 0.13 14.41
C ILE A 56 -1.53 1.45 14.98
N SER A 57 -1.35 2.47 14.14
CA SER A 57 -0.92 3.80 14.58
C SER A 57 -1.88 4.39 15.62
N LEU A 58 -3.20 4.25 15.42
CA LEU A 58 -4.19 4.68 16.39
C LEU A 58 -4.12 3.86 17.68
N ILE A 59 -4.13 2.53 17.57
CA ILE A 59 -4.22 1.60 18.70
C ILE A 59 -2.98 1.68 19.60
N VAL A 60 -1.77 1.78 19.02
CA VAL A 60 -0.52 1.84 19.79
C VAL A 60 -0.40 3.16 20.56
N ASN A 61 -0.96 4.24 20.03
CA ASN A 61 -0.94 5.54 20.69
C ASN A 61 -2.12 5.75 21.65
N ALA A 62 -3.11 4.85 21.65
CA ALA A 62 -4.25 4.91 22.53
C ALA A 62 -3.95 4.30 23.91
N ASP A 63 -4.53 4.91 24.97
CA ASP A 63 -4.55 4.35 26.32
C ASP A 63 -5.59 3.22 26.38
N ILE A 64 -5.23 2.03 25.91
CA ILE A 64 -6.19 0.93 25.76
C ILE A 64 -6.66 0.35 27.09
N THR A 65 -5.85 0.46 28.15
CA THR A 65 -6.20 0.01 29.51
C THR A 65 -7.36 0.81 30.08
N TYR A 66 -7.47 2.09 29.73
CA TYR A 66 -8.60 2.93 30.11
C TYR A 66 -9.92 2.44 29.50
N TYR A 67 -9.91 1.99 28.25
CA TYR A 67 -11.12 1.55 27.53
C TYR A 67 -11.46 0.07 27.73
N VAL A 68 -10.46 -0.79 27.84
CA VAL A 68 -10.63 -2.25 27.93
C VAL A 68 -9.76 -2.76 29.08
N SER A 69 -10.32 -2.78 30.28
CA SER A 69 -9.63 -3.26 31.50
C SER A 69 -9.17 -4.72 31.39
N ALA A 70 -9.83 -5.53 30.57
CA ALA A 70 -9.43 -6.91 30.26
C ALA A 70 -8.08 -7.01 29.53
N LEU A 71 -7.63 -5.94 28.86
CA LEU A 71 -6.33 -5.87 28.18
C LEU A 71 -5.22 -5.27 29.08
N SER A 72 -5.49 -5.05 30.36
CA SER A 72 -4.51 -4.52 31.32
C SER A 72 -3.21 -5.35 31.41
N MET A 73 -3.28 -6.67 31.20
CA MET A 73 -2.11 -7.56 31.17
C MET A 73 -1.18 -7.33 29.96
N LEU A 74 -1.70 -6.77 28.86
CA LEU A 74 -0.89 -6.33 27.72
C LEU A 74 -0.29 -4.94 27.94
N GLY A 75 -0.99 -4.10 28.70
CA GLY A 75 -0.70 -2.70 28.98
C GLY A 75 0.45 -2.43 29.97
N LYS A 76 0.37 -1.25 30.62
CA LYS A 76 1.42 -0.68 31.51
C LYS A 76 1.77 -1.59 32.70
N ASP A 77 0.82 -2.39 33.17
CA ASP A 77 0.97 -3.24 34.35
C ASP A 77 1.43 -4.67 34.02
N GLY A 78 1.61 -5.00 32.72
CA GLY A 78 2.02 -6.32 32.27
C GLY A 78 3.15 -6.28 31.24
N LEU A 79 2.87 -6.65 29.98
CA LEU A 79 3.90 -6.76 28.92
C LEU A 79 4.46 -5.41 28.43
N GLY A 80 3.90 -4.29 28.86
CA GLY A 80 4.35 -2.95 28.44
C GLY A 80 4.06 -2.62 26.97
N LEU A 81 3.14 -3.36 26.34
CA LEU A 81 2.66 -3.11 24.97
C LEU A 81 1.41 -2.23 25.01
N LEU A 82 1.13 -1.46 23.95
CA LEU A 82 -0.08 -0.61 23.86
C LEU A 82 -0.24 0.37 25.03
N THR A 83 0.88 0.92 25.50
CA THR A 83 0.97 1.84 26.65
C THR A 83 0.77 3.30 26.25
N GLY A 84 -0.07 3.54 25.23
CA GLY A 84 -0.33 4.87 24.70
C GLY A 84 -0.83 5.85 25.75
N ASP A 85 -0.47 7.13 25.59
CA ASP A 85 -0.80 8.17 26.57
C ASP A 85 -2.08 8.95 26.20
N PHE A 86 -2.69 8.65 25.06
CA PHE A 86 -3.84 9.40 24.55
C PHE A 86 -5.14 8.64 24.74
N ARG A 87 -6.09 9.27 25.43
CA ARG A 87 -7.45 8.73 25.56
C ARG A 87 -8.26 9.02 24.31
N ASP A 88 -8.25 10.28 23.87
CA ASP A 88 -8.98 10.73 22.67
C ASP A 88 -8.08 11.42 21.64
N LEU A 89 -8.65 11.67 20.46
CA LEU A 89 -8.12 12.51 19.38
C LEU A 89 -8.10 14.00 19.79
N THR A 90 -7.38 14.31 20.87
CA THR A 90 -7.19 15.65 21.41
C THR A 90 -6.23 16.47 20.55
N SER A 91 -6.19 17.79 20.74
CA SER A 91 -5.21 18.66 20.07
C SER A 91 -3.76 18.18 20.28
N ARG A 92 -3.45 17.60 21.45
CA ARG A 92 -2.12 17.05 21.75
C ARG A 92 -1.82 15.81 20.92
N TRP A 93 -2.81 14.94 20.68
CA TRP A 93 -2.65 13.78 19.81
C TRP A 93 -2.27 14.22 18.39
N TYR A 94 -2.96 15.24 17.84
CA TYR A 94 -2.61 15.77 16.52
C TYR A 94 -1.21 16.38 16.47
N MET A 95 -0.77 17.09 17.51
CA MET A 95 0.57 17.66 17.57
C MET A 95 1.69 16.62 17.65
N VAL A 96 1.45 15.47 18.28
CA VAL A 96 2.47 14.45 18.48
C VAL A 96 2.36 13.36 17.41
N VAL A 97 1.21 12.70 17.33
CA VAL A 97 0.97 11.57 16.43
C VAL A 97 0.59 12.07 15.05
N GLY A 98 -0.33 13.03 14.95
CA GLY A 98 -0.79 13.57 13.66
C GLY A 98 0.34 14.17 12.81
N ILE A 99 1.20 15.02 13.40
CA ILE A 99 2.35 15.61 12.69
C ILE A 99 3.32 14.53 12.20
N ALA A 100 3.55 13.47 12.98
CA ALA A 100 4.39 12.34 12.57
C ALA A 100 3.70 11.43 11.53
N PHE A 101 2.37 11.39 11.53
CA PHE A 101 1.56 10.58 10.62
C PHE A 101 1.55 11.12 9.19
N ILE A 102 1.50 12.45 9.04
CA ILE A 102 1.52 13.15 7.73
C ILE A 102 2.67 12.68 6.81
N PRO A 103 3.97 12.71 7.22
CA PRO A 103 5.05 12.25 6.36
C PRO A 103 4.99 10.74 6.10
N THR A 104 4.47 9.93 7.03
CA THR A 104 4.25 8.49 6.82
C THR A 104 3.19 8.22 5.74
N VAL A 105 2.07 8.92 5.77
CA VAL A 105 1.04 8.79 4.73
C VAL A 105 1.60 9.25 3.38
N LEU A 106 2.39 10.31 3.35
CA LEU A 106 3.05 10.80 2.13
C LEU A 106 4.02 9.76 1.54
N THR A 107 4.91 9.18 2.36
CA THR A 107 5.87 8.17 1.89
C THR A 107 5.18 6.90 1.45
N THR A 108 4.21 6.40 2.22
CA THR A 108 3.44 5.19 1.88
C THR A 108 2.62 5.36 0.62
N SER A 109 2.10 6.57 0.38
CA SER A 109 1.36 6.90 -0.85
C SER A 109 2.28 6.97 -2.08
N LEU A 110 3.41 7.65 -1.99
CA LEU A 110 4.27 7.86 -3.16
C LEU A 110 5.12 6.62 -3.52
N SER A 111 5.45 5.77 -2.55
CA SER A 111 6.30 4.59 -2.75
C SER A 111 5.86 3.68 -3.91
N PRO A 112 4.59 3.20 -4.00
CA PRO A 112 4.17 2.32 -5.09
C PRO A 112 4.20 3.02 -6.47
N ASN A 113 3.97 4.34 -6.52
CA ASN A 113 3.98 5.10 -7.76
C ASN A 113 5.42 5.32 -8.23
N ILE A 114 6.33 5.68 -7.33
CA ILE A 114 7.77 5.79 -7.63
C ILE A 114 8.32 4.45 -8.11
N GLY A 115 7.97 3.35 -7.41
CA GLY A 115 8.38 2.01 -7.83
C GLY A 115 7.87 1.63 -9.21
N GLN A 116 6.66 2.07 -9.59
CA GLN A 116 6.13 1.88 -10.94
C GLN A 116 6.93 2.67 -11.97
N PHE A 117 7.11 3.96 -11.73
CA PHE A 117 7.86 4.85 -12.61
C PHE A 117 9.29 4.35 -12.81
N ALA A 118 9.92 3.81 -11.77
CA ALA A 118 11.26 3.25 -11.82
C ALA A 118 11.35 2.00 -12.72
N LYS A 119 10.25 1.26 -12.97
CA LYS A 119 10.29 0.13 -13.89
C LYS A 119 10.62 0.55 -15.31
N TRP A 120 10.20 1.73 -15.74
CA TRP A 120 10.47 2.22 -17.08
C TRP A 120 11.97 2.32 -17.43
N PRO A 121 12.79 3.10 -16.71
CA PRO A 121 14.23 3.13 -16.97
C PRO A 121 14.90 1.78 -16.71
N VAL A 122 14.43 1.00 -15.73
CA VAL A 122 14.97 -0.35 -15.46
C VAL A 122 14.78 -1.26 -16.67
N THR A 123 13.59 -1.29 -17.27
CA THR A 123 13.30 -2.10 -18.46
C THR A 123 14.14 -1.64 -19.65
N LEU A 124 14.33 -0.33 -19.84
CA LEU A 124 15.21 0.19 -20.90
C LEU A 124 16.67 -0.28 -20.72
N VAL A 125 17.17 -0.25 -19.49
CA VAL A 125 18.51 -0.75 -19.16
C VAL A 125 18.60 -2.26 -19.37
N GLN A 126 17.62 -3.02 -18.91
CA GLN A 126 17.54 -4.47 -19.11
C GLN A 126 17.52 -4.84 -20.59
N GLN A 127 16.72 -4.16 -21.41
CA GLN A 127 16.69 -4.35 -22.86
C GLN A 127 18.03 -4.03 -23.53
N ARG A 128 18.74 -3.00 -23.08
CA ARG A 128 20.09 -2.68 -23.59
C ARG A 128 21.11 -3.75 -23.25
N ILE A 129 21.09 -4.25 -22.01
CA ILE A 129 22.00 -5.32 -21.56
C ILE A 129 21.69 -6.63 -22.29
N ALA A 130 20.40 -6.96 -22.45
CA ALA A 130 19.95 -8.18 -23.12
C ALA A 130 20.45 -8.28 -24.57
N LYS A 131 20.52 -7.17 -25.30
CA LYS A 131 21.04 -7.14 -26.67
C LYS A 131 22.49 -7.63 -26.79
N THR A 132 23.28 -7.51 -25.72
CA THR A 132 24.71 -7.85 -25.74
C THR A 132 25.01 -9.14 -24.97
N ASN A 133 24.22 -9.46 -23.93
CA ASN A 133 24.52 -10.55 -23.01
C ASN A 133 23.54 -11.74 -23.05
N ALA A 134 22.39 -11.63 -23.71
CA ALA A 134 21.42 -12.72 -23.72
C ALA A 134 21.94 -13.92 -24.55
N LEU A 135 21.84 -15.12 -23.97
CA LEU A 135 22.37 -16.35 -24.59
C LEU A 135 21.39 -16.96 -25.58
N THR A 136 20.10 -16.70 -25.41
CA THR A 136 19.02 -17.32 -26.21
C THR A 136 18.04 -16.29 -26.73
N GLN A 137 17.44 -16.57 -27.90
CA GLN A 137 16.39 -15.72 -28.46
C GLN A 137 15.18 -15.61 -27.53
N LYS A 138 14.84 -16.71 -26.83
CA LYS A 138 13.74 -16.75 -25.87
C LYS A 138 13.93 -15.74 -24.73
N GLU A 139 15.16 -15.62 -24.22
CA GLU A 139 15.49 -14.66 -23.16
C GLU A 139 15.34 -13.20 -23.63
N ILE A 140 15.74 -12.91 -24.87
CA ILE A 140 15.51 -11.60 -25.50
C ILE A 140 14.01 -11.34 -25.60
N ASP A 141 13.24 -12.27 -26.15
CA ASP A 141 11.80 -12.12 -26.34
C ASP A 141 11.06 -11.88 -25.01
N GLU A 142 11.45 -12.56 -23.93
CA GLU A 142 10.89 -12.36 -22.59
C GLU A 142 11.20 -10.97 -22.02
N ILE A 143 12.43 -10.46 -22.20
CA ILE A 143 12.84 -9.13 -21.72
C ILE A 143 12.13 -8.02 -22.51
N PHE A 144 11.92 -8.21 -23.81
CA PHE A 144 11.20 -7.25 -24.66
C PHE A 144 9.67 -7.34 -24.50
N ALA A 145 9.12 -8.50 -24.12
CA ALA A 145 7.71 -8.63 -23.78
C ALA A 145 7.35 -7.80 -22.54
N GLY A 146 8.24 -7.77 -21.54
CA GLY A 146 8.07 -7.00 -20.30
C GLY A 146 7.32 -7.74 -19.20
N PRO A 147 7.32 -7.23 -17.96
CA PRO A 147 6.69 -7.90 -16.82
C PRO A 147 5.17 -7.98 -16.95
N SER A 148 4.56 -8.88 -16.18
CA SER A 148 3.10 -8.93 -16.03
C SER A 148 2.58 -7.80 -15.15
N LEU A 149 1.44 -7.22 -15.55
CA LEU A 149 0.76 -6.18 -14.80
C LEU A 149 -0.05 -6.81 -13.65
N GLN A 150 0.35 -6.54 -12.41
CA GLN A 150 -0.39 -6.97 -11.22
C GLN A 150 -1.33 -5.86 -10.74
N LEU A 151 -2.53 -5.79 -11.32
CA LEU A 151 -3.55 -4.80 -10.97
C LEU A 151 -4.07 -4.96 -9.53
N SER A 152 -4.12 -6.19 -9.04
CA SER A 152 -4.68 -6.54 -7.73
C SER A 152 -4.01 -5.74 -6.58
N GLU A 153 -2.69 -5.61 -6.61
CA GLU A 153 -1.95 -4.80 -5.64
C GLU A 153 -2.23 -3.31 -5.76
N ARG A 154 -2.38 -2.82 -6.99
CA ARG A 154 -2.65 -1.40 -7.28
C ARG A 154 -3.99 -1.01 -6.68
N TYR A 155 -5.02 -1.82 -6.93
CA TYR A 155 -6.35 -1.63 -6.34
C TYR A 155 -6.31 -1.70 -4.81
N GLY A 156 -5.57 -2.66 -4.24
CA GLY A 156 -5.39 -2.75 -2.79
C GLY A 156 -4.76 -1.49 -2.17
N ALA A 157 -3.70 -0.97 -2.81
CA ALA A 157 -3.02 0.25 -2.35
C ALA A 157 -3.89 1.52 -2.53
N MET A 158 -4.63 1.62 -3.64
CA MET A 158 -5.56 2.73 -3.88
C MET A 158 -6.69 2.75 -2.84
N LEU A 159 -7.27 1.58 -2.53
CA LEU A 159 -8.29 1.45 -1.48
C LEU A 159 -7.72 1.83 -0.12
N ASN A 160 -6.51 1.39 0.21
CA ASN A 160 -5.85 1.71 1.47
C ASN A 160 -5.74 3.23 1.67
N ILE A 161 -5.16 3.93 0.70
CA ILE A 161 -4.97 5.38 0.79
C ILE A 161 -6.30 6.12 0.88
N THR A 162 -7.31 5.67 0.13
CA THR A 162 -8.66 6.26 0.19
C THR A 162 -9.26 6.16 1.58
N PHE A 163 -9.21 4.97 2.20
CA PHE A 163 -9.74 4.74 3.55
C PHE A 163 -8.92 5.44 4.63
N VAL A 164 -7.59 5.50 4.50
CA VAL A 164 -6.71 6.28 5.40
C VAL A 164 -7.12 7.76 5.37
N ILE A 165 -7.33 8.33 4.18
CA ILE A 165 -7.77 9.72 4.04
C ILE A 165 -9.15 9.90 4.66
N PHE A 166 -10.12 9.04 4.35
CA PHE A 166 -11.47 9.14 4.93
C PHE A 166 -11.46 9.07 6.46
N MET A 167 -10.61 8.23 7.05
CA MET A 167 -10.51 8.09 8.50
C MET A 167 -9.94 9.35 9.19
N TYR A 168 -8.92 9.98 8.60
CA TYR A 168 -8.13 11.02 9.27
C TYR A 168 -8.34 12.44 8.74
N ALA A 169 -9.00 12.63 7.59
CA ALA A 169 -9.07 13.93 6.94
C ALA A 169 -9.97 14.95 7.65
N SER A 170 -10.89 14.50 8.52
CA SER A 170 -11.68 15.39 9.37
C SER A 170 -10.80 16.16 10.36
N GLY A 171 -9.79 15.50 10.94
CA GLY A 171 -8.82 16.11 11.86
C GLY A 171 -7.58 16.69 11.17
N MET A 172 -7.28 16.23 9.96
CA MET A 172 -6.10 16.66 9.18
C MET A 172 -6.46 16.88 7.70
N PRO A 173 -7.07 18.02 7.33
CA PRO A 173 -7.52 18.27 5.95
C PRO A 173 -6.42 18.25 4.89
N ILE A 174 -5.16 18.45 5.28
CA ILE A 174 -4.00 18.35 4.39
C ILE A 174 -3.89 16.97 3.70
N LEU A 175 -4.45 15.92 4.30
CA LEU A 175 -4.45 14.58 3.72
C LEU A 175 -5.25 14.51 2.41
N TYR A 176 -6.26 15.35 2.19
CA TYR A 176 -6.95 15.43 0.90
C TYR A 176 -6.02 15.86 -0.23
N PHE A 177 -5.13 16.82 0.03
CA PHE A 177 -4.13 17.24 -0.95
C PHE A 177 -3.17 16.10 -1.30
N PHE A 178 -2.78 15.28 -0.32
CA PHE A 178 -1.98 14.09 -0.58
C PHE A 178 -2.72 13.01 -1.37
N GLY A 179 -4.03 12.85 -1.14
CA GLY A 179 -4.88 12.01 -2.00
C GLY A 179 -4.85 12.46 -3.46
N ILE A 180 -5.02 13.76 -3.71
CA ILE A 180 -4.95 14.32 -5.06
C ILE A 180 -3.57 14.04 -5.69
N LEU A 181 -2.49 14.29 -4.96
CA LEU A 181 -1.14 13.99 -5.43
C LEU A 181 -0.93 12.50 -5.72
N TYR A 182 -1.42 11.63 -4.84
CA TYR A 182 -1.33 10.18 -5.02
C TYR A 182 -2.04 9.73 -6.29
N PHE A 183 -3.32 10.10 -6.48
CA PHE A 183 -4.08 9.68 -7.66
C PHE A 183 -3.54 10.29 -8.94
N SER A 184 -3.04 11.53 -8.89
CA SER A 184 -2.40 12.17 -10.05
C SER A 184 -1.12 11.44 -10.45
N THR A 185 -0.24 11.15 -9.48
CA THR A 185 1.00 10.41 -9.75
C THR A 185 0.74 8.97 -10.16
N ALA A 186 -0.23 8.30 -9.55
CA ALA A 186 -0.67 6.96 -9.91
C ALA A 186 -1.13 6.91 -11.37
N TYR A 187 -2.01 7.84 -11.77
CA TYR A 187 -2.51 7.95 -13.15
C TYR A 187 -1.38 8.07 -14.17
N TRP A 188 -0.45 9.00 -13.97
CA TRP A 188 0.68 9.16 -14.89
C TRP A 188 1.62 7.94 -14.86
N SER A 189 1.87 7.36 -13.68
CA SER A 189 2.74 6.18 -13.53
C SER A 189 2.19 4.97 -14.26
N ASP A 190 0.89 4.72 -14.09
CA ASP A 190 0.22 3.58 -14.68
C ASP A 190 0.07 3.81 -16.18
N LYS A 191 -0.25 5.03 -16.63
CA LYS A 191 -0.31 5.36 -18.06
C LYS A 191 1.01 5.08 -18.77
N ILE A 192 2.15 5.54 -18.23
CA ILE A 192 3.46 5.35 -18.87
C ILE A 192 3.84 3.87 -18.87
N THR A 193 3.71 3.20 -17.72
CA THR A 193 4.11 1.80 -17.62
C THR A 193 3.21 0.84 -18.41
N LEU A 194 1.92 1.15 -18.55
CA LEU A 194 1.01 0.41 -19.43
C LEU A 194 1.39 0.52 -20.91
N LEU A 195 1.92 1.67 -21.34
CA LEU A 195 2.27 1.89 -22.74
C LEU A 195 3.67 1.38 -23.10
N GLU A 196 4.62 1.44 -22.17
CA GLU A 196 6.04 1.27 -22.50
C GLU A 196 6.74 0.12 -21.76
N VAL A 197 6.12 -0.47 -20.74
CA VAL A 197 6.79 -1.44 -19.86
C VAL A 197 6.09 -2.78 -19.80
N PHE A 198 4.78 -2.79 -19.56
CA PHE A 198 4.06 -4.03 -19.34
C PHE A 198 3.75 -4.75 -20.64
N GLN A 199 3.86 -6.08 -20.60
CA GLN A 199 3.29 -6.92 -21.65
C GLN A 199 1.78 -6.69 -21.74
N ARG A 200 1.20 -6.90 -22.92
CA ARG A 200 -0.24 -6.82 -23.11
C ARG A 200 -0.93 -7.72 -22.07
N PRO A 201 -1.72 -7.17 -21.15
CA PRO A 201 -2.36 -7.98 -20.12
C PRO A 201 -3.34 -8.95 -20.79
N GLY A 202 -3.55 -10.10 -20.15
CA GLY A 202 -4.66 -11.00 -20.50
C GLY A 202 -6.01 -10.31 -20.32
N SER A 203 -7.11 -11.02 -20.54
CA SER A 203 -8.46 -10.46 -20.33
C SER A 203 -8.60 -9.89 -18.90
N ILE A 204 -8.54 -8.57 -18.77
CA ILE A 204 -8.79 -7.88 -17.50
C ILE A 204 -10.29 -7.90 -17.30
N ASP A 205 -10.74 -8.70 -16.33
CA ASP A 205 -12.14 -8.76 -15.96
C ASP A 205 -12.53 -7.59 -15.03
N SER A 206 -13.79 -7.19 -15.10
CA SER A 206 -14.37 -6.09 -14.31
C SER A 206 -14.49 -6.39 -12.81
N THR A 207 -14.17 -7.61 -12.38
CA THR A 207 -14.24 -8.07 -10.99
C THR A 207 -13.52 -7.15 -10.00
N LEU A 208 -12.32 -6.65 -10.32
CA LEU A 208 -11.58 -5.73 -9.44
C LEU A 208 -12.28 -4.37 -9.28
N VAL A 209 -12.88 -3.88 -10.36
CA VAL A 209 -13.65 -2.62 -10.37
C VAL A 209 -14.92 -2.77 -9.54
N GLN A 210 -15.64 -3.88 -9.73
CA GLN A 210 -16.84 -4.19 -8.95
C GLN A 210 -16.53 -4.32 -7.46
N LEU A 211 -15.42 -4.98 -7.12
CA LEU A 211 -14.94 -5.08 -5.74
C LEU A 211 -14.69 -3.69 -5.15
N ALA A 212 -13.95 -2.82 -5.85
CA ALA A 212 -13.70 -1.47 -5.37
C ALA A 212 -15.00 -0.68 -5.18
N SER A 213 -15.93 -0.77 -6.14
CA SER A 213 -17.25 -0.12 -6.04
C SER A 213 -18.06 -0.63 -4.84
N ASN A 214 -18.02 -1.93 -4.56
CA ASN A 214 -18.76 -2.51 -3.44
C ASN A 214 -18.24 -1.99 -2.09
N PHE A 215 -16.93 -1.76 -1.94
CA PHE A 215 -16.38 -1.14 -0.73
C PHE A 215 -16.90 0.28 -0.51
N PHE A 216 -17.12 1.04 -1.59
CA PHE A 216 -17.67 2.39 -1.49
C PHE A 216 -19.18 2.43 -1.24
N GLN A 217 -19.94 1.41 -1.61
CA GLN A 217 -21.39 1.35 -1.35
C GLN A 217 -21.73 1.00 0.10
N VAL A 218 -20.83 0.32 0.79
CA VAL A 218 -21.02 -0.09 2.20
C VAL A 218 -20.65 1.03 3.17
N LEU A 219 -19.92 2.04 2.70
CA LEU A 219 -19.51 3.21 3.48
C LEU A 219 -20.63 4.26 3.54
#